data_AF-A0A967HEX0-F1
#
_entry.id   AF-A0A967HEX0-F1
#
_cell.length_a   1.000
_cell.length_b   1.000
_cell.length_c   1.000
_cell.angle_alpha   90.00
_cell.angle_beta   90.00
_cell.angle_gamma   90.00
#
_symmetry.space_group_name_H-M   'P 1'
#
loop_
_entity.id
_entity.type
_entity.pdbx_description
1 polymer ?
#
loop_
_entity_poly.entity_id
_entity_poly.type
_entity_poly.pdbx_seq_one_letter_code
_entity_poly.pdbx_strand_id
1 'polypeptide(L)'
;LPDDYVPDASQKLHLYRRLSRLQDAGDVQDLFEEVTDRFGTPPAEVERLLLAARFRLLGRALGLSTVRVTGDRARVNFRDDAAPRLTALQNAMHDQQIDVEVRRTMPLSLVLHRL
;
A
#
# COMPACT_ATOMS: atom_id res chain seq x y z
N LEU A 1 -3.94 12.00 -10.31
CA LEU A 1 -5.31 12.38 -10.72
C LEU A 1 -5.22 12.96 -12.11
N PRO A 2 -5.80 12.29 -13.10
CA PRO A 2 -5.86 12.76 -14.48
C PRO A 2 -6.57 14.13 -14.60
N ASP A 3 -6.17 14.94 -15.58
CA ASP A 3 -6.70 16.28 -15.82
C ASP A 3 -8.13 16.26 -16.39
N ASP A 4 -8.47 15.21 -17.13
CA ASP A 4 -9.79 14.95 -17.68
C ASP A 4 -10.80 14.47 -16.62
N TYR A 5 -10.33 13.81 -15.56
CA TYR A 5 -11.19 13.34 -14.47
C TYR A 5 -11.46 14.40 -13.40
N VAL A 6 -10.41 15.13 -12.98
CA VAL A 6 -10.56 16.28 -12.07
C VAL A 6 -9.95 17.48 -12.79
N PRO A 7 -10.71 18.37 -13.45
CA PRO A 7 -10.10 19.48 -14.18
C PRO A 7 -9.51 20.57 -13.27
N ASP A 8 -10.18 20.85 -12.16
CA ASP A 8 -9.81 21.94 -11.25
C ASP A 8 -8.56 21.59 -10.41
N ALA A 9 -7.53 22.45 -10.50
CA ALA A 9 -6.25 22.25 -9.81
C ALA A 9 -6.38 22.35 -8.28
N SER A 10 -7.28 23.20 -7.78
CA SER A 10 -7.49 23.36 -6.33
C SER A 10 -8.13 22.11 -5.72
N GLN A 11 -9.07 21.49 -6.44
CA GLN A 11 -9.70 20.22 -6.07
C GLN A 11 -8.70 19.07 -6.12
N LYS A 12 -7.83 18.98 -7.15
CA LYS A 12 -6.73 17.99 -7.15
C LYS A 12 -5.86 18.11 -5.92
N LEU A 13 -5.42 19.33 -5.59
CA LEU A 13 -4.55 19.56 -4.44
C LEU A 13 -5.26 19.19 -3.13
N HIS A 14 -6.55 19.49 -3.01
CA HIS A 14 -7.36 19.06 -1.88
C HIS A 14 -7.39 17.53 -1.75
N LEU A 15 -7.69 16.81 -2.84
CA LEU A 15 -7.72 15.35 -2.86
C LEU A 15 -6.35 14.74 -2.53
N TYR A 16 -5.24 15.29 -3.06
CA TYR A 16 -3.89 14.85 -2.70
C TYR A 16 -3.56 15.08 -1.22
N ARG A 17 -4.01 16.20 -0.63
CA ARG A 17 -3.85 16.46 0.81
C ARG A 17 -4.68 15.49 1.67
N ARG A 18 -5.85 15.08 1.21
CA ARG A 18 -6.63 14.04 1.89
C ARG A 18 -5.98 12.67 1.78
N LEU A 19 -5.53 12.28 0.58
CA LEU A 19 -4.78 11.04 0.33
C LEU A 19 -3.58 10.88 1.26
N SER A 20 -2.83 11.96 1.53
CA SER A 20 -1.66 11.89 2.42
C SER A 20 -2.02 11.70 3.89
N ARG A 21 -3.24 12.09 4.28
CA ARG A 21 -3.75 12.08 5.66
C ARG A 21 -4.62 10.87 6.01
N LEU A 22 -4.95 10.01 5.04
CA LEU A 22 -5.66 8.76 5.31
C LEU A 22 -4.91 7.96 6.39
N GLN A 23 -5.65 7.37 7.32
CA GLN A 23 -5.18 6.59 8.45
C GLN A 23 -5.59 5.13 8.35
N ASP A 24 -6.75 4.83 7.76
CA ASP A 24 -7.24 3.46 7.63
C ASP A 24 -8.00 3.18 6.30
N ALA A 25 -8.50 1.95 6.18
CA ALA A 25 -9.22 1.51 4.99
C ALA A 25 -10.59 2.19 4.81
N GLY A 26 -11.22 2.65 5.90
CA GLY A 26 -12.45 3.43 5.87
C GLY A 26 -12.21 4.78 5.22
N ASP A 27 -11.14 5.48 5.58
CA ASP A 27 -10.80 6.76 4.94
C ASP A 27 -10.60 6.63 3.42
N VAL A 28 -10.03 5.51 2.96
CA VAL A 28 -9.87 5.23 1.51
C VAL A 28 -11.24 5.04 0.85
N GLN A 29 -12.15 4.33 1.51
CA GLN A 29 -13.51 4.09 1.03
C GLN A 29 -14.30 5.40 0.95
N ASP A 30 -14.24 6.23 1.99
CA ASP A 30 -14.89 7.55 2.01
C ASP A 30 -14.37 8.45 0.88
N LEU A 31 -13.06 8.42 0.62
CA LEU A 31 -12.48 9.16 -0.49
C LEU A 31 -12.92 8.60 -1.85
N PHE A 32 -13.04 7.28 -1.99
CA PHE A 32 -13.54 6.63 -3.21
C PHE A 32 -14.99 7.04 -3.50
N GLU A 33 -15.85 7.00 -2.49
CA GLU A 33 -17.26 7.41 -2.60
C GLU A 33 -17.37 8.89 -2.97
N GLU A 34 -16.61 9.76 -2.31
CA GLU A 34 -16.59 11.19 -2.63
C GLU A 34 -16.16 11.46 -4.08
N VAL A 35 -15.07 10.85 -4.56
CA VAL A 35 -14.64 11.11 -5.94
C VAL A 35 -15.63 10.55 -6.95
N THR A 36 -16.29 9.43 -6.61
CA THR A 36 -17.33 8.83 -7.46
C THR A 36 -18.57 9.72 -7.54
N ASP A 37 -19.05 10.25 -6.41
CA ASP A 37 -20.19 11.16 -6.35
C ASP A 37 -19.91 12.48 -7.10
N ARG A 38 -18.71 13.04 -6.92
CA ARG A 38 -18.36 14.36 -7.47
C ARG A 38 -17.90 14.35 -8.92
N PHE A 39 -17.22 13.30 -9.36
CA PHE A 39 -16.54 13.24 -10.65
C PHE A 39 -16.97 12.05 -11.51
N GLY A 40 -17.90 11.23 -11.03
CA GLY A 40 -18.33 9.99 -11.68
C GLY A 40 -17.32 8.85 -11.52
N THR A 41 -17.50 7.78 -12.28
CA THR A 41 -16.69 6.55 -12.20
C THR A 41 -15.18 6.84 -12.26
N PRO A 42 -14.40 6.45 -11.23
CA PRO A 42 -12.96 6.64 -11.25
C PRO A 42 -12.29 5.89 -12.40
N PRO A 43 -11.38 6.52 -13.18
CA PRO A 43 -10.58 5.81 -14.15
C PRO A 43 -9.50 4.97 -13.46
N ALA A 44 -8.90 4.04 -14.20
CA ALA A 44 -7.92 3.07 -13.67
C ALA A 44 -6.73 3.73 -12.94
N GLU A 45 -6.30 4.91 -13.36
CA GLU A 45 -5.26 5.70 -12.68
C GLU A 45 -5.65 6.08 -11.26
N VAL A 46 -6.91 6.45 -11.05
CA VAL A 46 -7.45 6.88 -9.75
C VAL A 46 -7.69 5.67 -8.86
N GLU A 47 -8.25 4.59 -9.41
CA GLU A 47 -8.39 3.32 -8.69
C GLU A 47 -7.03 2.79 -8.20
N ARG A 48 -6.01 2.81 -9.08
CA ARG A 48 -4.64 2.42 -8.72
C ARG A 48 -4.05 3.30 -7.63
N LEU A 49 -4.33 4.61 -7.65
CA LEU A 49 -3.87 5.54 -6.62
C LEU A 49 -4.49 5.24 -5.26
N LEU A 50 -5.79 4.97 -5.22
CA LEU A 50 -6.51 4.59 -3.99
C LEU A 50 -6.04 3.23 -3.46
N LEU A 51 -5.83 2.27 -4.36
CA LEU A 51 -5.26 0.97 -4.03
C LEU A 51 -3.85 1.11 -3.43
N ALA A 52 -2.99 1.95 -4.02
CA ALA A 52 -1.66 2.24 -3.47
C ALA A 52 -1.73 2.89 -2.08
N ALA A 53 -2.70 3.79 -1.86
CA ALA A 53 -2.94 4.36 -0.53
C ALA A 53 -3.34 3.27 0.48
N ARG A 54 -4.25 2.37 0.12
CA ARG A 54 -4.64 1.22 0.96
C ARG A 54 -3.45 0.31 1.28
N PHE A 55 -2.62 -0.02 0.28
CA PHE A 55 -1.40 -0.82 0.50
C PHE A 55 -0.43 -0.13 1.47
N ARG A 56 -0.26 1.19 1.34
CA ARG A 56 0.59 1.98 2.27
C ARG A 56 0.08 1.87 3.71
N LEU A 57 -1.23 1.94 3.93
CA LEU A 57 -1.83 1.85 5.25
C LEU A 57 -1.69 0.45 5.85
N LEU A 58 -1.94 -0.60 5.06
CA LEU A 58 -1.70 -1.99 5.47
C LEU A 58 -0.22 -2.22 5.84
N GLY A 59 0.70 -1.75 5.00
CA GLY A 59 2.13 -1.84 5.27
C GLY A 59 2.50 -1.13 6.58
N ARG A 60 1.98 0.08 6.82
CA ARG A 60 2.20 0.81 8.08
C ARG A 60 1.70 0.03 9.30
N ALA A 61 0.50 -0.53 9.23
CA ALA A 61 -0.10 -1.35 10.29
C ALA A 61 0.71 -2.62 10.59
N LEU A 62 1.32 -3.21 9.56
CA LEU A 62 2.21 -4.37 9.67
C LEU A 62 3.65 -4.02 10.12
N GLY A 63 3.96 -2.75 10.36
CA GLY A 63 5.30 -2.33 10.76
C GLY A 63 6.28 -2.21 9.59
N LEU A 64 5.81 -2.18 8.34
CA LEU A 64 6.66 -2.02 7.16
C LEU A 64 7.14 -0.58 7.01
N SER A 65 8.39 -0.45 6.60
CA SER A 65 9.02 0.81 6.18
C SER A 65 9.08 0.92 4.65
N THR A 66 9.26 -0.19 3.94
CA THR A 66 9.36 -0.19 2.47
C THR A 66 8.97 -1.55 1.90
N VAL A 67 8.28 -1.52 0.76
CA VAL A 67 8.08 -2.68 -0.11
C VAL A 67 8.57 -2.31 -1.51
N ARG A 68 9.43 -3.14 -2.11
CA ARG A 68 9.88 -2.99 -3.50
C ARG A 68 9.68 -4.31 -4.23
N VAL A 69 8.98 -4.27 -5.35
CA VAL A 69 8.75 -5.43 -6.19
C VAL A 69 9.56 -5.26 -7.48
N THR A 70 10.25 -6.31 -7.92
CA THR A 70 11.04 -6.32 -9.15
C THR A 70 10.97 -7.72 -9.75
N GLY A 71 10.24 -7.86 -10.86
CA GLY A 71 9.95 -9.17 -11.44
C GLY A 71 9.17 -10.06 -10.48
N ASP A 72 9.71 -11.26 -10.24
CA ASP A 72 9.21 -12.29 -9.34
C ASP A 72 9.67 -12.13 -7.88
N ARG A 73 10.47 -11.08 -7.58
CA ARG A 73 11.02 -10.82 -6.25
C ARG A 73 10.38 -9.61 -5.60
N ALA A 74 10.14 -9.69 -4.30
CA ALA A 74 9.78 -8.53 -3.49
C ALA A 74 10.73 -8.39 -2.29
N ARG A 75 11.28 -7.20 -2.08
CA ARG A 75 12.01 -6.84 -0.87
C ARG A 75 11.10 -6.09 0.08
N VAL A 76 10.96 -6.62 1.29
CA VAL A 76 10.14 -6.05 2.36
C VAL A 76 11.04 -5.66 3.51
N ASN A 77 11.01 -4.39 3.90
CA ASN A 77 11.75 -3.87 5.05
C ASN A 77 10.75 -3.44 6.13
N PHE A 78 11.06 -3.80 7.37
CA PHE A 78 10.32 -3.39 8.54
C PHE A 78 10.94 -2.11 9.13
N ARG A 79 10.19 -1.42 9.98
CA ARG A 79 10.70 -0.33 10.82
C ARG A 79 11.53 -0.92 11.97
N ASP A 80 12.38 -0.09 12.56
CA ASP A 80 13.25 -0.49 13.67
C ASP A 80 12.46 -0.89 14.93
N ASP A 81 11.27 -0.31 15.11
CA ASP A 81 10.37 -0.55 16.23
C ASP A 81 9.39 -1.72 16.00
N ALA A 82 9.41 -2.33 14.81
CA ALA A 82 8.50 -3.40 14.45
C ALA A 82 9.02 -4.76 14.94
N ALA A 83 8.20 -5.48 15.68
CA ALA A 83 8.47 -6.86 16.12
C ALA A 83 7.46 -7.85 15.53
N PRO A 84 7.49 -8.10 14.20
CA PRO A 84 6.57 -9.02 13.57
C PRO A 84 6.83 -10.48 14.02
N ARG A 85 5.76 -11.27 14.14
CA ARG A 85 5.87 -12.70 14.45
C ARG A 85 6.35 -13.47 13.22
N LEU A 86 7.64 -13.82 13.20
CA LEU A 86 8.27 -14.50 12.06
C LEU A 86 7.57 -15.80 11.66
N THR A 87 7.13 -16.60 12.63
CA THR A 87 6.40 -17.85 12.38
C THR A 87 5.06 -17.62 11.68
N ALA A 88 4.31 -16.60 12.09
CA ALA A 88 3.05 -16.24 11.43
C ALA A 88 3.27 -15.73 10.01
N LEU A 89 4.34 -14.95 9.79
CA LEU A 89 4.72 -14.49 8.45
C LEU A 89 5.13 -15.68 7.56
N GLN A 90 5.98 -16.58 8.05
CA GLN A 90 6.42 -17.75 7.30
C GLN A 90 5.24 -18.63 6.88
N ASN A 91 4.31 -18.91 7.80
CA ASN A 91 3.11 -19.70 7.50
C ASN A 91 2.24 -19.01 6.44
N ALA A 92 1.96 -17.71 6.62
CA ALA A 92 1.14 -16.95 5.68
C ALA A 92 1.76 -16.86 4.27
N MET A 93 3.09 -16.80 4.17
CA MET A 93 3.79 -16.79 2.87
C MET A 93 3.82 -18.18 2.23
N HIS A 94 3.98 -19.24 3.04
CA HIS A 94 3.94 -20.62 2.56
C HIS A 94 2.58 -20.96 1.93
N ASP A 95 1.48 -20.55 2.56
CA ASP A 95 0.12 -20.70 2.03
C ASP A 95 -0.09 -20.03 0.67
N GLN A 96 0.76 -19.05 0.33
CA GLN A 96 0.73 -18.31 -0.93
C GLN A 96 1.82 -18.74 -1.93
N GLN A 97 2.52 -19.85 -1.67
CA GLN A 97 3.65 -20.33 -2.48
C GLN A 97 4.74 -19.26 -2.63
N ILE A 98 5.02 -18.52 -1.56
CA ILE A 98 6.06 -17.52 -1.50
C ILE A 98 7.19 -18.04 -0.61
N ASP A 99 8.38 -18.18 -1.20
CA ASP A 99 9.60 -18.46 -0.45
C ASP A 99 10.11 -17.17 0.22
N VAL A 100 10.68 -17.32 1.43
CA VAL A 100 11.04 -16.20 2.32
C VAL A 100 12.50 -16.31 2.73
N GLU A 101 13.34 -15.44 2.16
CA GLU A 101 14.75 -15.27 2.52
C GLU A 101 14.90 -14.14 3.55
N VAL A 102 15.39 -14.44 4.76
CA VAL A 102 15.73 -13.40 5.76
C VAL A 102 17.06 -12.75 5.39
N ARG A 103 17.06 -11.49 4.97
CA ARG A 103 18.27 -10.71 4.63
C ARG A 103 18.92 -10.05 5.83
N ARG A 104 18.12 -9.64 6.82
CA ARG A 104 18.54 -8.97 8.05
C ARG A 104 17.48 -9.18 9.12
N THR A 105 17.87 -9.27 10.37
CA THR A 105 16.95 -9.47 11.51
C THR A 105 16.59 -8.19 12.25
N MET A 106 17.45 -7.15 12.24
CA MET A 106 17.19 -5.86 12.90
C MET A 106 17.71 -4.64 12.10
N PRO A 107 16.83 -3.75 11.59
CA PRO A 107 15.41 -4.04 11.37
C PRO A 107 15.26 -5.26 10.45
N LEU A 108 14.14 -5.97 10.60
CA LEU A 108 13.84 -7.13 9.76
C LEU A 108 13.80 -6.71 8.28
N SER A 109 14.51 -7.44 7.44
CA SER A 109 14.48 -7.30 5.99
C SER A 109 14.32 -8.69 5.38
N LEU A 110 13.29 -8.84 4.55
CA LEU A 110 12.96 -10.09 3.88
C LEU A 110 13.07 -9.89 2.38
N VAL A 111 13.48 -10.94 1.68
CA VAL A 111 13.28 -11.09 0.24
C VAL A 111 12.30 -12.23 0.02
N LEU A 112 11.25 -11.93 -0.71
CA LEU A 112 10.18 -12.83 -1.07
C LEU A 112 10.37 -13.25 -2.52
N HIS A 113 10.14 -14.52 -2.80
CA HIS A 113 10.21 -15.11 -4.13
C HIS A 113 8.92 -15.85 -4.41
N ARG A 114 8.24 -15.52 -5.50
CA ARG A 114 7.13 -16.34 -5.96
C ARG A 114 7.68 -17.63 -6.56
N LEU A 115 7.18 -18.77 -6.09
CA LEU A 115 7.47 -20.10 -6.64
C LEU A 115 6.71 -20.37 -7.94
#